data_AF-A0A7C8LQZ8-F1
#
_entry.id   AF-A0A7C8LQZ8-F1
#
_cell.length_a   1.000
_cell.length_b   1.000
_cell.length_c   1.000
_cell.angle_alpha   90.00
_cell.angle_beta   90.00
_cell.angle_gamma   90.00
#
_symmetry.space_group_name_H-M   'P 1'
#
loop_
_entity.id
_entity.type
_entity.pdbx_description
1 polymer ?
#
loop_
_entity_poly.entity_id
_entity_poly.type
_entity_poly.pdbx_seq_one_letter_code
_entity_poly.pdbx_strand_id
1 'polypeptide(L)'
;MKTLIIYEGEKQKTLQRIIKIVSNTLKELQVEVEEILLDEYNIPYYGEDIHKDVQQIVTKIKEADAVVFGLKVVLMGPSGLFKVFFEHLTHPSYKNLLKDKYGFCIGLTNTTGERETVEYALRIWELLGGIEGGRMALYASSPKEIEEIKESIEKRVEDFYRVFRQARQKLPTSDKALEAKPEPFQIQGLKEEVQKTPEKKIVAWTPPVVTAPAAVEVPAVKAPPSMEPVEVKPVRFEAFSEQQEKDIQELTEFFKQQLSGKQPEANLNPYGIYGKPASMQPVTQSSKTCKQMTKNLPHYFQPHLASNFKGTFQFHVSGKESFEAYISIENGECNYYDGVSDQADIVLIMNEDVWMDILKGKLTAQKGFMTGQLKVRGNFMILNKLDQLFKKM
;
A
#
# COMPACT_ATOMS: atom_id res chain seq x y z
N MET A 1 4.39 31.50 -2.65
CA MET A 1 4.07 30.17 -2.10
C MET A 1 5.31 29.69 -1.38
N LYS A 2 5.16 29.17 -0.17
CA LYS A 2 6.26 28.69 0.67
C LYS A 2 6.10 27.19 0.92
N THR A 3 7.17 26.43 0.69
CA THR A 3 7.23 25.00 0.99
C THR A 3 8.30 24.73 2.04
N LEU A 4 7.93 24.00 3.08
CA LEU A 4 8.86 23.52 4.10
C LEU A 4 9.24 22.07 3.78
N ILE A 5 10.53 21.77 3.69
CA ILE A 5 11.03 20.40 3.54
C ILE A 5 11.58 19.94 4.88
N ILE A 6 10.93 18.95 5.47
CA ILE A 6 11.34 18.34 6.74
C ILE A 6 11.87 16.94 6.44
N TYR A 7 13.10 16.64 6.81
CA TYR A 7 13.71 15.35 6.53
C TYR A 7 14.64 14.91 7.66
N GLU A 8 15.11 13.67 7.60
CA GLU A 8 16.03 13.09 8.56
C GLU A 8 17.26 12.47 7.88
N GLY A 9 18.20 12.00 8.69
CA GLY A 9 19.31 11.19 8.23
C GLY A 9 20.44 12.03 7.68
N GLU A 10 21.12 12.79 8.55
CA GLU A 10 22.31 13.57 8.23
C GLU A 10 23.39 12.75 7.48
N LYS A 11 23.44 11.44 7.73
CA LYS A 11 24.41 10.52 7.11
C LYS A 11 23.87 9.81 5.86
N GLN A 12 22.59 9.95 5.54
CA GLN A 12 21.95 9.28 4.42
C GLN A 12 22.09 10.09 3.13
N LYS A 13 23.26 9.96 2.48
CA LYS A 13 23.61 10.71 1.26
C LYS A 13 22.58 10.58 0.13
N THR A 14 21.93 9.41 0.00
CA THR A 14 20.90 9.17 -1.01
C THR A 14 19.63 9.99 -0.77
N LEU A 15 19.13 10.02 0.47
CA LEU A 15 17.95 10.83 0.81
C LEU A 15 18.25 12.32 0.65
N GLN A 16 19.41 12.78 1.14
CA GLN A 16 19.85 14.16 0.94
C GLN A 16 19.94 14.54 -0.54
N ARG A 17 20.37 13.62 -1.40
CA ARG A 17 20.42 13.88 -2.83
C ARG A 17 19.02 14.09 -3.43
N ILE A 18 18.04 13.27 -3.03
CA ILE A 18 16.64 13.46 -3.43
C ILE A 18 16.11 14.80 -2.92
N ILE A 19 16.32 15.12 -1.65
CA ILE A 19 15.90 16.40 -1.05
C ILE A 19 16.50 17.58 -1.82
N LYS A 20 17.77 17.48 -2.23
CA LYS A 20 18.42 18.51 -3.03
C LYS A 20 17.76 18.69 -4.40
N ILE A 21 17.41 17.60 -5.08
CA ILE A 21 16.67 17.64 -6.36
C ILE A 21 15.32 18.32 -6.13
N VAL A 22 14.53 17.85 -5.16
CA VAL A 22 13.20 18.39 -4.85
C VAL A 22 13.26 19.89 -4.52
N SER A 23 14.21 20.30 -3.67
CA SER A 23 14.43 21.70 -3.29
C SER A 23 14.76 22.57 -4.50
N ASN A 24 15.64 22.11 -5.38
CA ASN A 24 16.02 22.83 -6.58
C ASN A 24 14.84 22.96 -7.56
N THR A 25 14.10 21.86 -7.82
CA THR A 25 12.91 21.89 -8.70
C THR A 25 11.85 22.86 -8.20
N LEU A 26 11.55 22.87 -6.90
CA LEU A 26 10.59 23.81 -6.32
C LEU A 26 11.07 25.27 -6.44
N LYS A 27 12.38 25.53 -6.23
CA LYS A 27 12.97 26.86 -6.42
C LYS A 27 12.91 27.33 -7.87
N GLU A 28 13.14 26.44 -8.83
CA GLU A 28 12.99 26.72 -10.27
C GLU A 28 11.54 27.08 -10.63
N LEU A 29 10.56 26.48 -9.94
CA LEU A 29 9.14 26.81 -10.04
C LEU A 29 8.71 28.06 -9.25
N GLN A 30 9.68 28.85 -8.76
CA GLN A 30 9.50 30.09 -7.99
C GLN A 30 8.77 29.88 -6.65
N VAL A 31 8.98 28.73 -6.01
CA VAL A 31 8.52 28.44 -4.65
C VAL A 31 9.63 28.82 -3.67
N GLU A 32 9.27 29.53 -2.59
CA GLU A 32 10.18 29.76 -1.48
C GLU A 32 10.35 28.43 -0.72
N VAL A 33 11.58 27.95 -0.56
CA VAL A 33 11.85 26.66 0.08
C VAL A 33 12.74 26.84 1.29
N GLU A 34 12.28 26.31 2.41
CA GLU A 34 13.03 26.21 3.66
C GLU A 34 13.24 24.73 3.99
N GLU A 35 14.45 24.36 4.42
CA GLU A 35 14.83 22.97 4.71
C GLU A 35 15.09 22.81 6.22
N ILE A 36 14.56 21.74 6.81
CA ILE A 36 14.73 21.37 8.22
C ILE A 36 15.23 19.93 8.27
N LEU A 37 16.43 19.75 8.80
CA LEU A 37 16.97 18.44 9.18
C LEU A 37 16.57 18.15 10.62
N LEU A 38 15.67 17.20 10.85
CA LEU A 38 15.15 16.87 12.19
C LEU A 38 16.25 16.41 13.14
N ASP A 39 17.33 15.80 12.65
CA ASP A 39 18.48 15.38 13.45
C ASP A 39 19.14 16.55 14.23
N GLU A 40 18.94 17.80 13.79
CA GLU A 40 19.49 19.00 14.45
C GLU A 40 18.61 19.52 15.60
N TYR A 41 17.41 18.97 15.78
CA TYR A 41 16.42 19.43 16.77
C TYR A 41 16.28 18.40 17.89
N ASN A 42 16.15 18.86 19.12
CA ASN A 42 15.82 17.97 20.23
C ASN A 42 14.30 17.72 20.24
N ILE A 43 13.89 16.52 19.83
CA ILE A 43 12.49 16.09 19.79
C ILE A 43 12.32 14.95 20.80
N PRO A 44 12.06 15.25 22.09
CA PRO A 44 11.86 14.22 23.10
C PRO A 44 10.56 13.47 22.85
N TYR A 45 10.36 12.31 23.49
CA TYR A 45 9.06 11.62 23.49
C TYR A 45 7.92 12.57 23.85
N TYR A 46 6.79 12.41 23.18
CA TYR A 46 5.63 13.25 23.44
C TYR A 46 5.01 12.89 24.79
N GLY A 47 5.08 13.83 25.73
CA GLY A 47 4.53 13.72 27.09
C GLY A 47 3.49 14.79 27.37
N GLU A 48 2.75 15.22 26.35
CA GLU A 48 1.75 16.31 26.40
C GLU A 48 2.30 17.74 26.54
N ASP A 49 3.60 17.93 26.81
CA ASP A 49 4.22 19.26 26.87
C ASP A 49 4.61 19.81 25.48
N ILE A 50 4.56 21.15 25.34
CA ILE A 50 5.10 21.85 24.18
C ILE A 50 6.62 21.98 24.31
N HIS A 51 7.36 21.28 23.46
CA HIS A 51 8.80 21.43 23.38
C HIS A 51 9.23 22.60 22.48
N LYS A 52 10.20 23.40 22.93
CA LYS A 52 10.66 24.63 22.25
C LYS A 52 11.13 24.39 20.80
N ASP A 53 11.83 23.29 20.55
CA ASP A 53 12.41 23.00 19.23
C ASP A 53 11.29 22.59 18.26
N VAL A 54 10.30 21.84 18.75
CA VAL A 54 9.11 21.50 17.96
C VAL A 54 8.28 22.76 17.67
N GLN A 55 8.15 23.66 18.64
CA GLN A 55 7.44 24.93 18.46
C GLN A 55 8.07 25.80 17.35
N GLN A 56 9.40 25.81 17.22
CA GLN A 56 10.09 26.48 16.12
C GLN A 56 9.71 25.87 14.77
N ILE A 57 9.71 24.54 14.65
CA ILE A 57 9.30 23.83 13.42
C ILE A 57 7.82 24.13 13.12
N VAL A 58 6.95 24.08 14.12
CA VAL A 58 5.51 24.39 13.97
C VAL A 58 5.28 25.81 13.47
N THR A 59 6.07 26.78 13.93
CA THR A 59 5.98 28.17 13.45
C THR A 59 6.26 28.24 11.95
N LYS A 60 7.28 27.51 11.48
CA LYS A 60 7.60 27.41 10.05
C LYS A 60 6.52 26.68 9.25
N ILE A 61 5.90 25.64 9.83
CA ILE A 61 4.73 24.97 9.22
C ILE A 61 3.56 25.94 9.07
N LYS A 62 3.30 26.82 10.05
CA LYS A 62 2.23 27.84 9.96
C LYS A 62 2.41 28.76 8.77
N GLU A 63 3.65 29.17 8.48
CA GLU A 63 3.99 30.06 7.37
C GLU A 63 3.99 29.37 6.00
N ALA A 64 4.14 28.04 5.97
CA ALA A 64 4.22 27.28 4.72
C ALA A 64 2.83 26.94 4.16
N ASP A 65 2.69 26.96 2.83
CA ASP A 65 1.51 26.47 2.11
C ASP A 65 1.56 24.93 1.94
N ALA A 66 2.78 24.39 1.92
CA ALA A 66 3.05 22.99 1.65
C ALA A 66 4.21 22.46 2.51
N VAL A 67 4.15 21.18 2.87
CA VAL A 67 5.20 20.47 3.62
C VAL A 67 5.59 19.18 2.89
N VAL A 68 6.89 19.03 2.65
CA VAL A 68 7.49 17.81 2.09
C VAL A 68 8.19 17.04 3.19
N PHE A 69 7.93 15.75 3.32
CA PHE A 69 8.58 14.86 4.28
C PHE A 69 9.57 13.93 3.60
N GLY A 70 10.84 14.00 3.98
CA GLY A 70 11.90 13.06 3.58
C GLY A 70 12.13 12.00 4.65
N LEU A 71 11.61 10.80 4.43
CA LEU A 71 11.53 9.72 5.42
C LEU A 71 12.54 8.62 5.11
N LYS A 72 13.30 8.22 6.12
CA LYS A 72 14.04 6.96 6.09
C LYS A 72 13.10 5.82 6.48
N VAL A 73 13.18 4.72 5.76
CA VAL A 73 12.44 3.50 6.10
C VAL A 73 13.16 2.72 7.20
N VAL A 74 12.46 2.45 8.29
CA VAL A 74 12.91 1.62 9.42
C VAL A 74 11.81 0.59 9.72
N LEU A 75 12.11 -0.69 9.51
CA LEU A 75 11.16 -1.80 9.74
C LEU A 75 9.79 -1.57 9.06
N MET A 76 9.81 -1.22 7.77
CA MET A 76 8.61 -0.95 6.97
C MET A 76 7.73 0.19 7.51
N GLY A 77 8.31 1.15 8.22
CA GLY A 77 7.64 2.39 8.60
C GLY A 77 8.62 3.56 8.75
N PRO A 78 8.13 4.75 9.16
CA PRO A 78 9.00 5.89 9.44
C PRO A 78 9.94 5.63 10.61
N SER A 79 11.01 6.41 10.74
CA SER A 79 11.84 6.36 11.94
C SER A 79 11.08 6.73 13.22
N GLY A 80 11.65 6.38 14.38
CA GLY A 80 11.13 6.84 15.67
C GLY A 80 11.10 8.37 15.79
N LEU A 81 12.07 9.06 15.20
CA LEU A 81 12.14 10.52 15.21
C LEU A 81 10.93 11.16 14.52
N PHE A 82 10.57 10.67 13.33
CA PHE A 82 9.38 11.15 12.63
C PHE A 82 8.08 10.77 13.34
N LYS A 83 8.00 9.57 13.92
CA LYS A 83 6.83 9.16 14.71
C LYS A 83 6.60 10.10 15.89
N VAL A 84 7.63 10.34 16.69
CA VAL A 84 7.56 11.26 17.83
C VAL A 84 7.29 12.69 17.38
N PHE A 85 7.90 13.16 16.29
CA PHE A 85 7.59 14.47 15.73
C PHE A 85 6.11 14.61 15.36
N PHE A 86 5.51 13.61 14.69
CA PHE A 86 4.08 13.61 14.39
C PHE A 86 3.22 13.56 15.65
N GLU A 87 3.61 12.82 16.69
CA GLU A 87 2.91 12.82 17.97
C GLU A 87 2.86 14.23 18.59
N HIS A 88 3.95 15.00 18.55
CA HIS A 88 3.92 16.39 19.04
C HIS A 88 2.94 17.29 18.27
N LEU A 89 2.69 17.02 16.98
CA LEU A 89 1.71 17.78 16.19
C LEU A 89 0.26 17.51 16.64
N THR A 90 0.01 16.46 17.44
CA THR A 90 -1.32 16.18 18.01
C THR A 90 -1.69 17.10 19.16
N HIS A 91 -0.73 17.88 19.69
CA HIS A 91 -0.96 18.74 20.85
C HIS A 91 -2.11 19.73 20.61
N PRO A 92 -3.06 19.90 21.57
CA PRO A 92 -4.26 20.74 21.38
C PRO A 92 -3.98 22.20 20.94
N SER A 93 -2.90 22.81 21.43
CA SER A 93 -2.43 24.14 20.98
C SER A 93 -2.13 24.26 19.49
N TYR A 94 -2.00 23.15 18.77
CA TYR A 94 -1.78 23.08 17.33
C TYR A 94 -3.05 22.67 16.56
N LYS A 95 -4.22 22.80 17.18
CA LYS A 95 -5.51 22.57 16.51
C LYS A 95 -5.61 23.37 15.21
N ASN A 96 -6.03 22.71 14.14
CA ASN A 96 -6.13 23.25 12.78
C ASN A 96 -4.80 23.77 12.19
N LEU A 97 -3.64 23.43 12.78
CA LEU A 97 -2.32 23.85 12.28
C LEU A 97 -2.14 23.52 10.79
N LEU A 98 -2.61 22.34 10.38
CA LEU A 98 -2.42 21.81 9.02
C LEU A 98 -3.58 22.11 8.07
N LYS A 99 -4.58 22.86 8.53
CA LYS A 99 -5.73 23.20 7.71
C LYS A 99 -5.27 23.94 6.45
N ASP A 100 -5.79 23.49 5.30
CA ASP A 100 -5.48 24.03 3.97
C ASP A 100 -4.00 23.90 3.56
N LYS A 101 -3.19 23.10 4.27
CA LYS A 101 -1.78 22.84 3.93
C LYS A 101 -1.61 21.50 3.21
N TYR A 102 -0.76 21.49 2.19
CA TYR A 102 -0.54 20.31 1.34
C TYR A 102 0.67 19.50 1.80
N GLY A 103 0.51 18.19 1.92
CA GLY A 103 1.56 17.27 2.35
C GLY A 103 2.07 16.42 1.19
N PHE A 104 3.38 16.22 1.14
CA PHE A 104 4.01 15.31 0.18
C PHE A 104 5.06 14.44 0.84
N CYS A 105 4.92 13.12 0.75
CA CYS A 105 5.82 12.19 1.45
C CYS A 105 6.79 11.49 0.49
N ILE A 106 8.07 11.46 0.85
CA ILE A 106 9.14 10.77 0.15
C ILE A 106 9.69 9.70 1.10
N GLY A 107 9.56 8.44 0.73
CA GLY A 107 10.11 7.32 1.49
C GLY A 107 11.25 6.70 0.71
N LEU A 108 12.43 6.63 1.32
CA LEU A 108 13.59 5.99 0.70
C LEU A 108 14.05 4.77 1.52
N THR A 109 14.19 3.64 0.81
CA THR A 109 14.83 2.42 1.33
C THR A 109 15.89 1.90 0.36
N ASN A 110 16.76 1.04 0.86
CA ASN A 110 17.63 0.17 0.07
C ASN A 110 17.26 -1.31 0.24
N THR A 111 16.09 -1.59 0.82
CA THR A 111 15.57 -2.95 1.02
C THR A 111 14.11 -3.04 0.59
N THR A 112 13.18 -2.73 1.48
CA THR A 112 11.72 -2.71 1.25
C THR A 112 11.03 -1.82 2.28
N GLY A 113 9.71 -1.62 2.14
CA GLY A 113 8.87 -0.91 3.10
C GLY A 113 8.63 0.57 2.79
N GLU A 114 9.10 1.06 1.63
CA GLU A 114 8.98 2.44 1.21
C GLU A 114 7.54 2.87 0.99
N ARG A 115 6.69 1.96 0.49
CA ARG A 115 5.28 2.23 0.25
C ARG A 115 4.52 2.40 1.56
N GLU A 116 4.65 1.45 2.46
CA GLU A 116 4.02 1.46 3.79
C GLU A 116 4.44 2.70 4.57
N THR A 117 5.71 3.09 4.46
CA THR A 117 6.26 4.27 5.14
C THR A 117 5.63 5.57 4.65
N VAL A 118 5.53 5.79 3.33
CA VAL A 118 4.90 7.02 2.81
C VAL A 118 3.41 7.05 3.06
N GLU A 119 2.72 5.91 2.95
CA GLU A 119 1.28 5.82 3.22
C GLU A 119 1.01 6.09 4.71
N TYR A 120 1.82 5.56 5.62
CA TYR A 120 1.71 5.86 7.05
C TYR A 120 1.83 7.37 7.32
N ALA A 121 2.90 8.00 6.84
CA ALA A 121 3.16 9.41 7.14
C ALA A 121 2.11 10.34 6.52
N LEU A 122 1.69 10.04 5.28
CA LEU A 122 0.66 10.80 4.59
C LEU A 122 -0.70 10.63 5.26
N ARG A 123 -1.02 9.42 5.73
CA ARG A 123 -2.23 9.17 6.50
C ARG A 123 -2.27 9.97 7.79
N ILE A 124 -1.15 10.05 8.52
CA ILE A 124 -1.04 10.88 9.72
C ILE A 124 -1.17 12.37 9.38
N TRP A 125 -0.58 12.83 8.28
CA TRP A 125 -0.74 14.20 7.80
C TRP A 125 -2.22 14.55 7.54
N GLU A 126 -2.96 13.69 6.84
CA GLU A 126 -4.39 13.89 6.61
C GLU A 126 -5.22 13.84 7.89
N LEU A 127 -4.86 12.93 8.80
CA LEU A 127 -5.49 12.75 10.10
C LEU A 127 -5.39 14.03 10.95
N LEU A 128 -4.25 14.70 10.89
CA LEU A 128 -3.98 15.98 11.55
C LEU A 128 -4.60 17.20 10.83
N GLY A 129 -5.37 16.98 9.76
CA GLY A 129 -6.13 18.01 9.04
C GLY A 129 -5.47 18.53 7.77
N GLY A 130 -4.34 17.95 7.35
CA GLY A 130 -3.67 18.28 6.10
C GLY A 130 -4.38 17.74 4.85
N ILE A 131 -3.96 18.24 3.69
CA ILE A 131 -4.41 17.80 2.37
C ILE A 131 -3.31 16.94 1.72
N GLU A 132 -3.68 15.78 1.18
CA GLU A 132 -2.75 14.97 0.37
C GLU A 132 -2.38 15.71 -0.93
N GLY A 133 -1.09 16.03 -1.07
CA GLY A 133 -0.51 16.59 -2.29
C GLY A 133 0.15 15.55 -3.19
N GLY A 134 0.60 14.42 -2.63
CA GLY A 134 1.18 13.30 -3.37
C GLY A 134 2.26 12.55 -2.58
N ARG A 135 2.93 11.61 -3.24
CA ARG A 135 3.98 10.79 -2.63
C ARG A 135 4.99 10.22 -3.62
N MET A 136 6.17 9.88 -3.11
CA MET A 136 7.23 9.13 -3.78
C MET A 136 7.74 8.00 -2.88
N ALA A 137 7.43 6.76 -3.25
CA ALA A 137 8.00 5.58 -2.62
C ALA A 137 9.17 5.12 -3.50
N LEU A 138 10.41 5.24 -2.99
CA LEU A 138 11.63 5.05 -3.76
C LEU A 138 12.54 3.99 -3.14
N TYR A 139 13.16 3.22 -4.01
CA TYR A 139 14.29 2.36 -3.71
C TYR A 139 15.53 2.94 -4.37
N ALA A 140 16.61 3.10 -3.60
CA ALA A 140 17.94 3.35 -4.17
C ALA A 140 19.03 2.96 -3.18
N SER A 141 20.05 2.26 -3.67
CA SER A 141 21.22 1.86 -2.86
C SER A 141 22.36 2.87 -2.93
N SER A 142 22.38 3.74 -3.95
CA SER A 142 23.46 4.69 -4.19
C SER A 142 22.97 6.04 -4.73
N PRO A 143 23.71 7.15 -4.52
CA PRO A 143 23.35 8.44 -5.09
C PRO A 143 23.33 8.46 -6.63
N LYS A 144 24.05 7.52 -7.28
CA LYS A 144 24.07 7.40 -8.74
C LYS A 144 22.71 6.94 -9.28
N GLU A 145 22.08 5.96 -8.63
CA GLU A 145 20.73 5.50 -8.99
C GLU A 145 19.70 6.64 -8.90
N ILE A 146 19.88 7.58 -7.96
CA ILE A 146 19.04 8.78 -7.85
C ILE A 146 19.20 9.70 -9.07
N GLU A 147 20.42 9.85 -9.61
CA GLU A 147 20.64 10.65 -10.82
C GLU A 147 19.96 10.05 -12.05
N GLU A 148 19.94 8.72 -12.16
CA GLU A 148 19.31 8.01 -13.28
C GLU A 148 17.80 8.21 -13.32
N ILE A 149 17.17 8.43 -12.16
CA ILE A 149 15.72 8.69 -12.03
C ILE A 149 15.38 10.17 -11.80
N LYS A 150 16.36 11.07 -11.88
CA LYS A 150 16.22 12.50 -11.57
C LYS A 150 15.02 13.14 -12.28
N GLU A 151 14.90 12.97 -13.59
CA GLU A 151 13.78 13.54 -14.36
C GLU A 151 12.41 13.04 -13.89
N SER A 152 12.33 11.81 -13.39
CA SER A 152 11.08 11.24 -12.87
C SER A 152 10.72 11.84 -11.51
N ILE A 153 11.74 12.10 -10.67
CA ILE A 153 11.58 12.83 -9.41
C ILE A 153 11.07 14.25 -9.70
N GLU A 154 11.71 14.97 -10.62
CA GLU A 154 11.34 16.33 -11.00
C GLU A 154 9.88 16.41 -11.48
N LYS A 155 9.47 15.52 -12.40
CA LYS A 155 8.07 15.44 -12.86
C LYS A 155 7.08 15.21 -11.72
N ARG A 156 7.41 14.38 -10.72
CA ARG A 156 6.53 14.16 -9.57
C ARG A 156 6.45 15.40 -8.67
N VAL A 157 7.54 16.14 -8.53
CA VAL A 157 7.56 17.41 -7.78
C VAL A 157 6.76 18.49 -8.53
N GLU A 158 6.83 18.53 -9.86
CA GLU A 158 5.99 19.40 -10.69
C GLU A 158 4.50 19.04 -10.55
N ASP A 159 4.16 17.74 -10.54
CA ASP A 159 2.79 17.28 -10.30
C ASP A 159 2.27 17.78 -8.95
N PHE A 160 3.08 17.63 -7.88
CA PHE A 160 2.78 18.15 -6.55
C PHE A 160 2.58 19.67 -6.55
N TYR A 161 3.49 20.40 -7.20
CA TYR A 161 3.38 21.84 -7.38
C TYR A 161 2.05 22.25 -8.02
N ARG A 162 1.62 21.53 -9.07
CA ARG A 162 0.33 21.80 -9.72
C ARG A 162 -0.84 21.56 -8.76
N VAL A 163 -0.76 20.57 -7.87
CA VAL A 163 -1.83 20.26 -6.91
C VAL A 163 -2.06 21.42 -5.94
N PHE A 164 -1.01 21.88 -5.24
CA PHE A 164 -1.19 22.93 -4.22
C PHE A 164 -1.34 24.33 -4.84
N ARG A 165 -0.72 24.60 -5.99
CA ARG A 165 -0.94 25.86 -6.73
C ARG A 165 -2.39 26.01 -7.22
N GLN A 166 -3.03 24.92 -7.62
CA GLN A 166 -4.42 24.92 -8.08
C GLN A 166 -5.42 24.88 -6.92
N ALA A 167 -4.96 24.86 -5.66
CA ALA A 167 -5.79 24.73 -4.47
C ALA A 167 -6.81 23.57 -4.60
N ARG A 168 -6.36 22.40 -5.07
CA ARG A 168 -7.26 21.26 -5.30
C ARG A 168 -7.93 20.85 -3.98
N GLN A 169 -9.25 20.82 -4.00
CA GLN A 169 -10.03 20.49 -2.81
C GLN A 169 -9.78 19.05 -2.36
N LYS A 170 -9.68 18.87 -1.04
CA LYS A 170 -9.65 17.55 -0.41
C LYS A 170 -10.97 16.83 -0.69
N LEU A 171 -10.87 15.60 -1.20
CA LEU A 171 -12.03 14.73 -1.35
C LEU A 171 -12.52 14.27 0.04
N PRO A 172 -13.84 14.10 0.23
CA PRO A 172 -14.36 13.65 1.51
C PRO A 172 -13.88 12.22 1.82
N THR A 173 -13.21 12.05 2.96
CA THR A 173 -12.84 10.74 3.51
C THR A 173 -13.62 10.46 4.78
N SER A 174 -13.49 9.25 5.33
CA SER A 174 -14.04 8.89 6.65
C SER A 174 -13.52 9.77 7.79
N ASP A 175 -12.46 10.53 7.59
CA ASP A 175 -11.85 11.40 8.61
C ASP A 175 -12.72 12.58 9.01
N LYS A 176 -13.73 12.92 8.21
CA LYS A 176 -14.76 13.90 8.61
C LYS A 176 -15.37 13.58 9.97
N ALA A 177 -15.43 12.31 10.37
CA ALA A 177 -15.91 11.90 11.68
C ALA A 177 -14.99 12.36 12.84
N LEU A 178 -13.71 12.60 12.57
CA LEU A 178 -12.74 13.12 13.54
C LEU A 178 -12.78 14.64 13.62
N GLU A 179 -13.00 15.33 12.49
CA GLU A 179 -13.19 16.78 12.45
C GLU A 179 -14.41 17.23 13.26
N ALA A 180 -15.44 16.38 13.38
CA ALA A 180 -16.63 16.63 14.19
C ALA A 180 -16.40 16.49 15.70
N LYS A 181 -15.30 15.87 16.13
CA LYS A 181 -14.97 15.71 17.56
C LYS A 181 -14.13 16.89 18.04
N PRO A 182 -14.41 17.47 19.22
CA PRO A 182 -13.65 18.61 19.71
C PRO A 182 -12.17 18.28 19.97
N GLU A 183 -11.84 17.04 20.35
CA GLU A 183 -10.48 16.57 20.69
C GLU A 183 -10.28 15.09 20.25
N PRO A 184 -10.08 14.81 18.95
CA PRO A 184 -10.10 13.44 18.39
C PRO A 184 -8.88 12.57 18.79
N PHE A 185 -7.78 13.18 19.22
CA PHE A 185 -6.52 12.48 19.54
C PHE A 185 -6.15 12.52 21.03
N GLN A 186 -7.02 13.07 21.88
CA GLN A 186 -6.86 12.85 23.31
C GLN A 186 -7.09 11.36 23.58
N ILE A 187 -6.01 10.67 23.94
CA ILE A 187 -6.12 9.46 24.74
C ILE A 187 -6.81 9.94 26.02
N GLN A 188 -8.13 9.77 26.13
CA GLN A 188 -8.74 9.77 27.44
C GLN A 188 -7.98 8.69 28.18
N GLY A 189 -7.05 9.11 29.04
CA GLY A 189 -6.34 8.17 29.90
C GLY A 189 -7.40 7.24 30.45
N LEU A 190 -7.14 5.94 30.42
CA LEU A 190 -7.84 5.02 31.31
C LEU A 190 -7.73 5.67 32.70
N LYS A 191 -8.76 6.43 33.08
CA LYS A 191 -8.94 6.95 34.43
C LYS A 191 -9.39 5.75 35.25
N GLU A 192 -8.57 4.71 35.27
CA GLU A 192 -8.50 3.90 36.46
C GLU A 192 -7.89 4.83 37.50
N GLU A 193 -8.70 5.21 38.47
CA GLU A 193 -8.17 5.70 39.74
C GLU A 193 -7.12 4.69 40.17
N VAL A 194 -5.85 5.03 39.99
CA VAL A 194 -4.76 4.31 40.62
C VAL A 194 -5.00 4.49 42.10
N GLN A 195 -5.68 3.52 42.73
CA GLN A 195 -5.64 3.37 44.17
C GLN A 195 -4.16 3.32 44.52
N LYS A 196 -3.66 4.39 45.15
CA LYS A 196 -2.29 4.45 45.65
C LYS A 196 -2.11 3.31 46.63
N THR A 197 -1.68 2.17 46.13
CA THR A 197 -1.16 1.10 46.97
C THR A 197 0.15 1.65 47.54
N PRO A 198 0.38 1.59 48.86
CA PRO A 198 1.57 2.18 49.47
C PRO A 198 2.83 1.64 48.78
N GLU A 199 3.78 2.52 48.47
CA GLU A 199 5.05 2.17 47.84
C GLU A 199 5.71 1.01 48.58
N LYS A 200 5.63 -0.20 48.01
CA LYS A 200 6.53 -1.27 48.42
C LYS A 200 7.91 -0.89 47.89
N LYS A 201 8.80 -0.47 48.80
CA LYS A 201 10.23 -0.33 48.54
C LYS A 201 10.71 -1.52 47.72
N ILE A 202 11.13 -1.25 46.48
CA ILE A 202 11.77 -2.25 45.64
C ILE A 202 13.09 -2.60 46.32
N VAL A 203 13.14 -3.77 46.97
CA VAL A 203 14.37 -4.30 47.53
C VAL A 203 15.19 -4.83 46.36
N ALA A 204 16.44 -4.40 46.23
CA ALA A 204 17.35 -4.86 45.19
C ALA A 204 17.40 -6.39 45.18
N TRP A 205 17.23 -6.99 44.00
CA TRP A 205 17.24 -8.44 43.84
C TRP A 205 18.59 -9.00 44.26
N THR A 206 18.59 -9.87 45.27
CA THR A 206 19.74 -10.69 45.62
C THR A 206 19.55 -12.11 45.07
N PRO A 207 20.54 -12.66 44.34
CA PRO A 207 20.46 -14.04 43.87
C PRO A 207 20.37 -15.00 45.07
N PRO A 208 19.51 -16.04 44.99
CA PRO A 208 19.40 -17.01 46.07
C PRO A 208 20.70 -17.81 46.21
N VAL A 209 21.27 -17.82 47.42
CA VAL A 209 22.40 -18.68 47.75
C VAL A 209 21.86 -20.10 47.94
N VAL A 210 22.22 -21.00 47.03
CA VAL A 210 21.96 -22.43 47.19
C VAL A 210 23.03 -23.00 48.12
N THR A 211 22.69 -23.18 49.40
CA THR A 211 23.47 -24.04 50.30
C THR A 211 22.93 -25.46 50.19
N ALA A 212 23.78 -26.39 49.75
CA ALA A 212 23.47 -27.82 49.82
C ALA A 212 23.36 -28.23 51.30
N PRO A 213 22.23 -28.78 51.78
CA PRO A 213 22.13 -29.22 53.16
C PRO A 213 23.00 -30.46 53.38
N ALA A 214 23.79 -30.41 54.46
CA ALA A 214 24.51 -31.55 55.00
C ALA A 214 23.53 -32.65 55.47
N ALA A 215 23.99 -33.90 55.42
CA ALA A 215 23.23 -35.09 55.77
C ALA A 215 22.64 -35.00 57.20
N VAL A 216 21.35 -35.30 57.32
CA VAL A 216 20.67 -35.53 58.61
C VAL A 216 20.14 -36.96 58.61
N GLU A 217 20.48 -37.69 59.67
CA GLU A 217 20.15 -39.10 59.89
C GLU A 217 18.64 -39.35 60.03
N VAL A 218 18.22 -40.53 59.54
CA VAL A 218 16.82 -40.99 59.48
C VAL A 218 16.48 -41.80 60.75
N PRO A 219 15.36 -41.54 61.45
CA PRO A 219 14.87 -42.45 62.47
C PRO A 219 14.18 -43.67 61.83
N ALA A 220 14.47 -44.86 62.35
CA ALA A 220 13.89 -46.12 61.90
C ALA A 220 12.47 -46.35 62.45
N VAL A 221 11.80 -47.36 61.86
CA VAL A 221 10.57 -48.07 62.28
C VAL A 221 9.30 -47.56 61.57
N LYS A 222 8.43 -48.36 60.93
CA LYS A 222 8.04 -49.78 61.06
C LYS A 222 7.58 -50.31 59.69
N ALA A 223 7.82 -51.58 59.39
CA ALA A 223 7.28 -52.22 58.18
C ALA A 223 5.82 -52.69 58.39
N PRO A 224 4.91 -52.33 57.47
CA PRO A 224 3.85 -53.25 57.06
C PRO A 224 3.47 -53.11 55.56
N PRO A 225 2.49 -53.87 55.08
CA PRO A 225 2.50 -55.28 54.69
C PRO A 225 2.74 -55.46 53.18
N SER A 226 2.96 -56.70 52.72
CA SER A 226 3.04 -57.04 51.30
C SER A 226 1.73 -56.73 50.58
N MET A 227 1.72 -55.70 49.76
CA MET A 227 0.66 -55.46 48.78
C MET A 227 0.90 -56.35 47.57
N GLU A 228 -0.15 -57.03 47.12
CA GLU A 228 -0.22 -57.67 45.81
C GLU A 228 0.22 -56.68 44.72
N PRO A 229 0.82 -57.14 43.61
CA PRO A 229 1.24 -56.25 42.54
C PRO A 229 0.01 -55.52 42.02
N VAL A 230 -0.13 -54.24 42.38
CA VAL A 230 -1.10 -53.36 41.76
C VAL A 230 -0.65 -53.21 40.31
N GLU A 231 -1.39 -53.87 39.43
CA GLU A 231 -1.25 -53.70 37.99
C GLU A 231 -1.57 -52.24 37.68
N VAL A 232 -0.52 -51.43 37.53
CA VAL A 232 -0.66 -50.03 37.12
C VAL A 232 -1.15 -50.09 35.69
N LYS A 233 -2.47 -49.98 35.48
CA LYS A 233 -3.01 -49.75 34.14
C LYS A 233 -2.36 -48.46 33.64
N PRO A 234 -1.53 -48.50 32.58
CA PRO A 234 -1.01 -47.28 32.01
C PRO A 234 -2.21 -46.42 31.63
N VAL A 235 -2.18 -45.15 31.99
CA VAL A 235 -3.15 -44.18 31.48
C VAL A 235 -2.98 -44.18 29.96
N ARG A 236 -3.89 -44.89 29.29
CA ARG A 236 -3.97 -44.92 27.84
C ARG A 236 -4.38 -43.53 27.39
N PHE A 237 -3.43 -42.80 26.80
CA PHE A 237 -3.69 -41.57 26.03
C PHE A 237 -4.61 -41.80 24.81
N GLU A 238 -5.04 -43.04 24.57
CA GLU A 238 -5.89 -43.47 23.46
C GLU A 238 -7.40 -43.38 23.77
N ALA A 239 -7.81 -43.19 25.03
CA ALA A 239 -9.24 -43.15 25.40
C ALA A 239 -9.90 -41.77 25.21
N PHE A 240 -9.24 -40.83 24.53
CA PHE A 240 -9.78 -39.50 24.23
C PHE A 240 -10.25 -39.35 22.78
N SER A 241 -10.19 -40.41 21.94
CA SER A 241 -10.48 -40.27 20.50
C SER A 241 -11.88 -40.71 20.06
N GLU A 242 -12.52 -41.71 20.67
CA GLU A 242 -13.79 -42.24 20.11
C GLU A 242 -15.01 -41.32 20.27
N GLN A 243 -15.16 -40.65 21.41
CA GLN A 243 -16.29 -39.74 21.64
C GLN A 243 -16.16 -38.48 20.78
N GLN A 244 -14.96 -37.89 20.73
CA GLN A 244 -14.67 -36.75 19.87
C GLN A 244 -14.76 -37.10 18.38
N GLU A 245 -14.35 -38.30 17.97
CA GLU A 245 -14.52 -38.77 16.59
C GLU A 245 -15.99 -38.92 16.20
N LYS A 246 -16.84 -39.43 17.11
CA LYS A 246 -18.29 -39.48 16.88
C LYS A 246 -18.91 -38.09 16.78
N ASP A 247 -18.53 -37.18 17.67
CA ASP A 247 -19.02 -35.80 17.64
C ASP A 247 -18.57 -35.07 16.36
N ILE A 248 -17.33 -35.28 15.91
CA ILE A 248 -16.81 -34.75 14.64
C ILE A 248 -17.54 -35.36 13.45
N GLN A 249 -17.87 -36.65 13.49
CA GLN A 249 -18.62 -37.34 12.43
C GLN A 249 -20.07 -36.84 12.34
N GLU A 250 -20.78 -36.71 13.47
CA GLU A 250 -22.15 -36.17 13.51
C GLU A 250 -22.20 -34.72 12.99
N LEU A 251 -21.23 -33.88 13.39
CA LEU A 251 -21.12 -32.51 12.88
C LEU A 251 -20.81 -32.49 11.38
N THR A 252 -19.96 -33.39 10.90
CA THR A 252 -19.60 -33.47 9.48
C THR A 252 -20.79 -33.94 8.62
N GLU A 253 -21.60 -34.89 9.11
CA GLU A 253 -22.83 -35.33 8.43
C GLU A 253 -23.91 -34.24 8.44
N PHE A 254 -24.05 -33.51 9.55
CA PHE A 254 -24.94 -32.35 9.65
C PHE A 254 -24.57 -31.27 8.62
N PHE A 255 -23.28 -30.95 8.48
CA PHE A 255 -22.80 -30.00 7.47
C PHE A 255 -22.95 -30.53 6.03
N LYS A 256 -22.72 -31.82 5.79
CA LYS A 256 -22.94 -32.43 4.47
C LYS A 256 -24.41 -32.40 4.04
N GLN A 257 -25.36 -32.60 4.96
CA GLN A 257 -26.78 -32.46 4.66
C GLN A 257 -27.13 -31.01 4.29
N GLN A 258 -26.61 -30.02 5.02
CA GLN A 258 -26.81 -28.60 4.71
C GLN A 258 -26.16 -28.16 3.38
N LEU A 259 -25.05 -28.79 2.98
CA LEU A 259 -24.27 -28.42 1.79
C LEU A 259 -24.66 -29.21 0.52
N SER A 260 -25.67 -30.08 0.57
CA SER A 260 -26.13 -30.89 -0.57
C SER A 260 -26.90 -30.12 -1.67
N GLY A 261 -26.66 -28.81 -1.80
CA GLY A 261 -26.97 -28.01 -2.99
C GLY A 261 -25.76 -27.92 -3.93
N LYS A 262 -25.52 -28.97 -4.73
CA LYS A 262 -24.58 -29.08 -5.87
C LYS A 262 -23.46 -28.02 -5.99
N GLN A 263 -22.23 -28.38 -5.58
CA GLN A 263 -20.97 -27.99 -6.24
C GLN A 263 -19.90 -29.08 -6.06
N PRO A 264 -18.90 -29.20 -6.98
CA PRO A 264 -17.98 -30.34 -7.02
C PRO A 264 -16.96 -30.31 -5.88
N GLU A 265 -16.66 -31.50 -5.38
CA GLU A 265 -15.86 -31.78 -4.19
C GLU A 265 -14.43 -31.22 -4.25
N ALA A 266 -14.03 -30.49 -3.20
CA ALA A 266 -12.65 -30.18 -2.92
C ALA A 266 -12.03 -31.34 -2.12
N ASN A 267 -10.96 -31.95 -2.66
CA ASN A 267 -10.17 -32.97 -1.98
C ASN A 267 -9.55 -32.41 -0.69
N LEU A 268 -10.03 -32.88 0.48
CA LEU A 268 -9.40 -32.66 1.79
C LEU A 268 -8.75 -33.95 2.28
N ASN A 269 -7.55 -33.84 2.85
CA ASN A 269 -6.85 -34.94 3.54
C ASN A 269 -7.00 -34.82 5.07
N PRO A 270 -6.75 -35.89 5.85
CA PRO A 270 -7.32 -36.08 7.19
C PRO A 270 -6.82 -35.15 8.32
N TYR A 271 -5.88 -34.24 8.05
CA TYR A 271 -5.29 -33.35 9.05
C TYR A 271 -5.61 -31.86 8.83
N GLY A 272 -6.56 -31.52 7.95
CA GLY A 272 -7.10 -30.15 7.85
C GLY A 272 -6.12 -29.07 7.37
N ILE A 273 -4.98 -29.45 6.79
CA ILE A 273 -4.02 -28.52 6.18
C ILE A 273 -4.13 -28.67 4.67
N TYR A 274 -4.40 -27.55 3.97
CA TYR A 274 -4.40 -27.49 2.51
C TYR A 274 -3.12 -28.12 1.95
N GLY A 275 -3.27 -29.30 1.33
CA GLY A 275 -2.21 -29.90 0.53
C GLY A 275 -1.93 -28.99 -0.66
N LYS A 276 -0.81 -28.27 -0.61
CA LYS A 276 -0.31 -27.48 -1.75
C LYS A 276 -0.26 -28.40 -2.98
N PRO A 277 -1.01 -28.11 -4.06
CA PRO A 277 -0.96 -28.97 -5.24
C PRO A 277 0.47 -28.96 -5.80
N ALA A 278 0.97 -30.16 -6.09
CA ALA A 278 2.23 -30.35 -6.76
C ALA A 278 2.19 -29.67 -8.14
N SER A 279 3.28 -28.95 -8.43
CA SER A 279 3.63 -28.20 -9.64
C SER A 279 2.74 -27.03 -10.07
N MET A 280 2.73 -25.96 -9.27
CA MET A 280 2.70 -24.60 -9.82
C MET A 280 4.13 -24.09 -9.97
N GLN A 281 4.62 -24.13 -11.21
CA GLN A 281 5.73 -23.29 -11.66
C GLN A 281 5.40 -21.81 -11.36
N PRO A 282 6.41 -20.96 -11.11
CA PRO A 282 6.21 -19.60 -10.61
C PRO A 282 5.23 -18.85 -11.51
N VAL A 283 4.15 -18.37 -10.91
CA VAL A 283 3.12 -17.54 -11.55
C VAL A 283 3.80 -16.27 -12.04
N THR A 284 4.05 -16.24 -13.34
CA THR A 284 4.24 -15.01 -14.12
C THR A 284 3.14 -14.02 -13.75
N GLN A 285 3.53 -12.75 -13.65
CA GLN A 285 2.59 -11.63 -13.63
C GLN A 285 1.38 -11.96 -14.51
N SER A 286 0.16 -11.83 -13.99
CA SER A 286 -1.06 -11.97 -14.79
C SER A 286 -1.11 -10.82 -15.81
N SER A 287 -0.31 -10.90 -16.87
CA SER A 287 -0.50 -10.14 -18.09
C SER A 287 -1.76 -10.71 -18.75
N LYS A 288 -2.86 -9.97 -18.70
CA LYS A 288 -4.01 -10.23 -19.58
C LYS A 288 -3.47 -10.40 -21.00
N THR A 289 -3.90 -11.44 -21.71
CA THR A 289 -3.43 -11.69 -23.08
C THR A 289 -3.88 -10.56 -24.01
N CYS A 290 -3.20 -10.38 -25.14
CA CYS A 290 -3.52 -9.30 -26.08
C CYS A 290 -4.97 -9.39 -26.57
N LYS A 291 -5.47 -10.60 -26.82
CA LYS A 291 -6.88 -10.84 -27.18
C LYS A 291 -7.83 -10.50 -26.03
N GLN A 292 -7.48 -10.85 -24.79
CA GLN A 292 -8.29 -10.50 -23.61
C GLN A 292 -8.37 -8.99 -23.39
N MET A 293 -7.27 -8.26 -23.61
CA MET A 293 -7.27 -6.80 -23.54
C MET A 293 -8.15 -6.19 -24.64
N THR A 294 -8.06 -6.72 -25.86
CA THR A 294 -8.89 -6.28 -26.99
C THR A 294 -10.38 -6.54 -26.75
N LYS A 295 -10.73 -7.70 -26.19
CA LYS A 295 -12.12 -8.03 -25.81
C LYS A 295 -12.69 -7.07 -24.75
N ASN A 296 -11.84 -6.54 -23.88
CA ASN A 296 -12.25 -5.57 -22.85
C ASN A 296 -12.32 -4.13 -23.36
N LEU A 297 -11.92 -3.85 -24.61
CA LEU A 297 -11.89 -2.51 -25.18
C LEU A 297 -13.23 -1.75 -25.08
N PRO A 298 -14.42 -2.38 -25.26
CA PRO A 298 -15.71 -1.73 -24.99
C PRO A 298 -15.86 -1.12 -23.60
N HIS A 299 -15.25 -1.70 -22.56
CA HIS A 299 -15.33 -1.16 -21.19
C HIS A 299 -14.62 0.18 -21.03
N TYR A 300 -13.65 0.47 -21.90
CA TYR A 300 -12.85 1.69 -21.87
C TYR A 300 -13.38 2.75 -22.84
N PHE A 301 -14.47 2.45 -23.56
CA PHE A 301 -15.11 3.37 -24.47
C PHE A 301 -15.71 4.58 -23.73
N GLN A 302 -15.61 5.76 -24.31
CA GLN A 302 -16.09 7.02 -23.75
C GLN A 302 -17.23 7.59 -24.61
N PRO A 303 -18.51 7.25 -24.34
CA PRO A 303 -19.65 7.65 -25.18
C PRO A 303 -19.78 9.16 -25.40
N HIS A 304 -19.40 9.97 -24.40
CA HIS A 304 -19.45 11.43 -24.48
C HIS A 304 -18.46 12.04 -25.50
N LEU A 305 -17.40 11.31 -25.88
CA LEU A 305 -16.44 11.72 -26.92
C LEU A 305 -16.85 11.23 -28.32
N ALA A 306 -17.87 10.37 -28.39
CA ALA A 306 -18.29 9.74 -29.62
C ALA A 306 -19.12 10.66 -30.52
N SER A 307 -19.69 11.78 -30.06
CA SER A 307 -20.37 12.81 -30.88
C SER A 307 -21.09 12.31 -32.15
N ASN A 308 -21.93 11.26 -32.03
CA ASN A 308 -22.65 10.60 -33.13
C ASN A 308 -21.79 9.90 -34.20
N PHE A 309 -20.57 9.50 -33.85
CA PHE A 309 -19.70 8.70 -34.69
C PHE A 309 -20.27 7.29 -34.86
N LYS A 310 -20.42 6.88 -36.11
CA LYS A 310 -20.69 5.51 -36.52
C LYS A 310 -19.48 4.98 -37.25
N GLY A 311 -18.95 3.85 -36.82
CA GLY A 311 -17.84 3.22 -37.50
C GLY A 311 -17.46 1.86 -36.95
N THR A 312 -16.92 1.02 -37.83
CA THR A 312 -16.45 -0.33 -37.51
C THR A 312 -14.93 -0.41 -37.69
N PHE A 313 -14.21 -0.72 -36.60
CA PHE A 313 -12.77 -0.94 -36.62
C PHE A 313 -12.47 -2.42 -36.56
N GLN A 314 -11.76 -2.94 -37.55
CA GLN A 314 -11.29 -4.32 -37.58
C GLN A 314 -9.80 -4.39 -37.25
N PHE A 315 -9.41 -5.36 -36.44
CA PHE A 315 -8.05 -5.59 -35.99
C PHE A 315 -7.57 -6.94 -36.50
N HIS A 316 -6.44 -6.91 -37.20
CA HIS A 316 -5.68 -8.07 -37.65
C HIS A 316 -4.33 -8.03 -36.92
N VAL A 317 -4.25 -8.79 -35.84
CA VAL A 317 -3.07 -8.80 -34.95
C VAL A 317 -2.28 -10.07 -35.19
N SER A 318 -1.00 -9.93 -35.55
CA SER A 318 -0.06 -11.05 -35.74
C SER A 318 1.00 -11.08 -34.64
N GLY A 319 1.31 -12.26 -34.10
CA GLY A 319 2.27 -12.36 -32.99
C GLY A 319 2.20 -13.68 -32.24
N LYS A 320 2.48 -13.65 -30.93
CA LYS A 320 2.38 -14.81 -30.03
C LYS A 320 0.92 -15.27 -29.93
N GLU A 321 0.00 -14.31 -29.88
CA GLU A 321 -1.44 -14.55 -30.01
C GLU A 321 -1.95 -13.84 -31.25
N SER A 322 -2.09 -14.59 -32.36
CA SER A 322 -2.65 -14.05 -33.60
C SER A 322 -4.17 -14.17 -33.59
N PHE A 323 -4.87 -13.06 -33.82
CA PHE A 323 -6.32 -13.04 -33.84
C PHE A 323 -6.87 -11.96 -34.77
N GLU A 324 -8.11 -12.18 -35.18
CA GLU A 324 -8.92 -11.21 -35.90
C GLU A 324 -10.14 -10.90 -35.07
N ALA A 325 -10.44 -9.62 -34.90
CA ALA A 325 -11.59 -9.14 -34.15
C ALA A 325 -12.04 -7.80 -34.72
N TYR A 326 -13.27 -7.39 -34.42
CA TYR A 326 -13.74 -6.05 -34.76
C TYR A 326 -14.57 -5.44 -33.64
N ILE A 327 -14.60 -4.11 -33.62
CA ILE A 327 -15.51 -3.33 -32.80
C ILE A 327 -16.45 -2.54 -33.69
N SER A 328 -17.73 -2.50 -33.33
CA SER A 328 -18.72 -1.64 -33.97
C SER A 328 -19.14 -0.55 -33.00
N ILE A 329 -19.05 0.70 -33.44
CA ILE A 329 -19.50 1.86 -32.68
C ILE A 329 -20.71 2.45 -33.39
N GLU A 330 -21.85 2.48 -32.71
CA GLU A 330 -23.09 3.05 -33.22
C GLU A 330 -23.91 3.60 -32.04
N ASN A 331 -24.52 4.78 -32.20
CA ASN A 331 -25.39 5.41 -31.20
C ASN A 331 -24.79 5.55 -29.78
N GLY A 332 -23.46 5.67 -29.69
CA GLY A 332 -22.77 5.78 -28.39
C GLY A 332 -22.61 4.45 -27.65
N GLU A 333 -22.84 3.33 -28.32
CA GLU A 333 -22.49 1.99 -27.84
C GLU A 333 -21.30 1.44 -28.62
N CYS A 334 -20.41 0.71 -27.93
CA CYS A 334 -19.27 0.03 -28.52
C CYS A 334 -19.39 -1.46 -28.23
N ASN A 335 -19.47 -2.28 -29.28
CA ASN A 335 -19.60 -3.73 -29.15
C ASN A 335 -18.38 -4.43 -29.75
N TYR A 336 -17.91 -5.49 -29.09
CA TYR A 336 -16.77 -6.31 -29.55
C TYR A 336 -17.26 -7.64 -30.13
N TYR A 337 -16.64 -8.08 -31.22
CA TYR A 337 -16.90 -9.34 -31.86
C TYR A 337 -15.58 -10.02 -32.25
N ASP A 338 -15.52 -11.35 -32.04
CA ASP A 338 -14.43 -12.17 -32.55
C ASP A 338 -14.65 -12.46 -34.05
N GLY A 339 -13.60 -12.37 -34.88
CA GLY A 339 -13.65 -12.62 -36.32
C GLY A 339 -13.49 -11.36 -37.18
N VAL A 340 -13.90 -11.45 -38.45
CA VAL A 340 -13.83 -10.37 -39.44
C VAL A 340 -15.22 -9.84 -39.76
N SER A 341 -15.31 -8.55 -40.12
CA SER A 341 -16.56 -7.92 -40.54
C SER A 341 -16.50 -7.59 -42.03
N ASP A 342 -17.56 -7.95 -42.76
CA ASP A 342 -17.71 -7.60 -44.19
C ASP A 342 -17.98 -6.10 -44.42
N GLN A 343 -18.23 -5.34 -43.35
CA GLN A 343 -18.57 -3.90 -43.38
C GLN A 343 -17.61 -3.08 -42.50
N ALA A 344 -16.32 -3.46 -42.46
CA ALA A 344 -15.31 -2.69 -41.73
C ALA A 344 -14.95 -1.38 -42.45
N ASP A 345 -15.13 -0.23 -41.78
CA ASP A 345 -14.73 1.08 -42.30
C ASP A 345 -13.20 1.23 -42.34
N ILE A 346 -12.52 0.52 -41.44
CA ILE A 346 -11.07 0.49 -41.34
C ILE A 346 -10.57 -0.86 -40.82
N VAL A 347 -9.50 -1.35 -41.43
CA VAL A 347 -8.78 -2.57 -41.03
C VAL A 347 -7.36 -2.20 -40.63
N LEU A 348 -7.00 -2.52 -39.39
CA LEU A 348 -5.71 -2.26 -38.77
C LEU A 348 -4.91 -3.56 -38.72
N ILE A 349 -3.77 -3.61 -39.42
CA ILE A 349 -2.89 -4.77 -39.51
C ILE A 349 -1.58 -4.46 -38.80
N MET A 350 -1.27 -5.15 -37.71
CA MET A 350 -0.08 -4.87 -36.89
C MET A 350 0.40 -6.08 -36.11
N ASN A 351 1.61 -5.97 -35.55
CA ASN A 351 2.11 -6.97 -34.62
C ASN A 351 1.51 -6.80 -33.21
N GLU A 352 1.44 -7.90 -32.46
CA GLU A 352 0.92 -7.95 -31.08
C GLU A 352 1.59 -6.91 -30.17
N ASP A 353 2.92 -6.77 -30.25
CA ASP A 353 3.66 -5.82 -29.41
C ASP A 353 3.25 -4.36 -29.70
N VAL A 354 3.01 -4.03 -30.98
CA VAL A 354 2.55 -2.70 -31.41
C VAL A 354 1.12 -2.46 -30.91
N TRP A 355 0.24 -3.46 -31.01
CA TRP A 355 -1.13 -3.34 -30.52
C TRP A 355 -1.18 -3.20 -29.00
N MET A 356 -0.34 -3.94 -28.28
CA MET A 356 -0.22 -3.84 -26.82
C MET A 356 0.26 -2.46 -26.37
N ASP A 357 1.19 -1.85 -27.10
CA ASP A 357 1.62 -0.48 -26.82
C ASP A 357 0.54 0.56 -27.14
N ILE A 358 -0.32 0.30 -28.13
CA ILE A 358 -1.50 1.14 -28.41
C ILE A 358 -2.54 1.02 -27.29
N LEU A 359 -2.90 -0.20 -26.89
CA LEU A 359 -3.86 -0.45 -25.80
C LEU A 359 -3.41 0.20 -24.48
N LYS A 360 -2.12 0.15 -24.17
CA LYS A 360 -1.52 0.78 -22.97
C LYS A 360 -1.32 2.29 -23.10
N GLY A 361 -1.62 2.87 -24.26
CA GLY A 361 -1.46 4.30 -24.53
C GLY A 361 -0.02 4.80 -24.58
N LYS A 362 0.95 3.90 -24.83
CA LYS A 362 2.36 4.23 -25.07
C LYS A 362 2.61 4.68 -26.50
N LEU A 363 1.84 4.13 -27.44
CA LEU A 363 1.84 4.48 -28.86
C LEU A 363 0.42 4.87 -29.27
N THR A 364 0.25 5.87 -30.14
CA THR A 364 -1.06 6.17 -30.73
C THR A 364 -1.20 5.44 -32.06
N ALA A 365 -2.42 5.06 -32.44
CA ALA A 365 -2.68 4.39 -33.72
C ALA A 365 -2.21 5.26 -34.89
N GLN A 366 -2.45 6.58 -34.82
CA GLN A 366 -1.94 7.51 -35.83
C GLN A 366 -0.40 7.49 -35.93
N LYS A 367 0.31 7.50 -34.80
CA LYS A 367 1.78 7.46 -34.79
C LYS A 367 2.30 6.12 -35.29
N GLY A 368 1.67 5.01 -34.91
CA GLY A 368 2.01 3.67 -35.43
C GLY A 368 1.85 3.57 -36.93
N PHE A 369 0.84 4.22 -37.51
CA PHE A 369 0.65 4.30 -38.95
C PHE A 369 1.72 5.16 -39.62
N MET A 370 2.01 6.36 -39.08
CA MET A 370 3.03 7.26 -39.62
C MET A 370 4.44 6.67 -39.58
N THR A 371 4.75 5.81 -38.61
CA THR A 371 6.06 5.12 -38.49
C THR A 371 6.13 3.81 -39.27
N GLY A 372 5.05 3.41 -39.96
CA GLY A 372 4.97 2.17 -40.75
C GLY A 372 4.84 0.89 -39.92
N GLN A 373 4.69 0.99 -38.60
CA GLN A 373 4.54 -0.15 -37.68
C GLN A 373 3.11 -0.73 -37.67
N LEU A 374 2.14 0.10 -38.05
CA LEU A 374 0.74 -0.28 -38.28
C LEU A 374 0.42 -0.04 -39.76
N LYS A 375 -0.15 -1.06 -40.42
CA LYS A 375 -0.71 -0.92 -41.77
C LYS A 375 -2.22 -0.74 -41.66
N VAL A 376 -2.77 0.09 -42.54
CA VAL A 376 -4.20 0.42 -42.52
C VAL A 376 -4.80 0.23 -43.90
N ARG A 377 -5.99 -0.37 -43.97
CA ARG A 377 -6.84 -0.43 -45.16
C ARG A 377 -8.19 0.20 -44.84
N GLY A 378 -8.79 0.91 -45.80
CA GLY A 378 -10.06 1.63 -45.59
C GLY A 378 -9.87 3.11 -45.27
N ASN A 379 -10.82 3.69 -44.55
CA ASN A 379 -10.84 5.12 -44.24
C ASN A 379 -9.86 5.46 -43.10
N PHE A 380 -8.64 5.90 -43.44
CA PHE A 380 -7.65 6.27 -42.44
C PHE A 380 -8.01 7.51 -41.61
N MET A 381 -8.97 8.35 -42.06
CA MET A 381 -9.35 9.56 -41.31
C MET A 381 -9.96 9.24 -39.95
N ILE A 382 -10.50 8.04 -39.75
CA ILE A 382 -11.13 7.63 -38.48
C ILE A 382 -10.12 7.03 -37.47
N LEU A 383 -8.83 6.93 -37.80
CA LEU A 383 -7.79 6.50 -36.85
C LEU A 383 -7.67 7.42 -35.64
N ASN A 384 -7.80 8.74 -35.86
CA ASN A 384 -7.76 9.72 -34.77
C ASN A 384 -8.92 9.53 -33.78
N LYS A 385 -10.04 8.94 -34.23
CA LYS A 385 -11.18 8.60 -33.38
C LYS A 385 -10.85 7.39 -32.51
N LEU A 386 -10.16 6.39 -33.03
CA LEU A 386 -9.69 5.27 -32.21
C LEU A 386 -8.84 5.75 -31.01
N ASP A 387 -7.96 6.75 -31.22
CA ASP A 387 -7.13 7.31 -30.14
C ASP A 387 -7.92 8.20 -29.15
N GLN A 388 -9.04 8.79 -29.57
CA GLN A 388 -9.88 9.70 -28.76
C GLN A 388 -11.00 8.99 -28.00
N LEU A 389 -11.52 7.88 -28.53
CA LEU A 389 -12.73 7.23 -28.03
C LEU A 389 -12.49 6.31 -26.84
N PHE A 390 -11.25 5.92 -26.57
CA PHE A 390 -10.91 4.95 -25.53
C PHE A 390 -10.00 5.56 -24.46
N LYS A 391 -10.35 5.32 -23.19
CA LYS A 391 -9.47 5.61 -22.06
C LYS A 391 -8.29 4.63 -22.07
N LYS A 392 -7.11 5.10 -21.69
CA LYS A 392 -5.90 4.27 -21.57
C LYS A 392 -6.13 3.09 -20.63
N MET A 393 -5.71 1.90 -21.08
CA MET A 393 -6.01 0.60 -20.46
C MET A 393 -5.04 0.21 -19.35
#